data_AF-A0A6N6S013-F1
#
_entry.id   AF-A0A6N6S013-F1
#
_cell.length_a   1.000
_cell.length_b   1.000
_cell.length_c   1.000
_cell.angle_alpha   90.00
_cell.angle_beta   90.00
_cell.angle_gamma   90.00
#
_symmetry.space_group_name_H-M   'P 1'
#
loop_
_entity.id
_entity.type
_entity.pdbx_description
1 polymer ?
#
loop_
_entity_poly.entity_id
_entity_poly.type
_entity_poly.pdbx_seq_one_letter_code
_entity_poly.pdbx_strand_id
1 'polypeptide(L)'
;MHNIEKIEGSLWEAADNLRANSKLTSSDYFMPVLGIIFLRHAANRFETATRLIEEDRASGRMPKRKVVPEDYLRRRALWLPETARYDYIMDKAAISGNDLPRLVTDAMSAIEATFQSPQGVLPKDYGIFEPRVLEDLMRLFNSEEIKRATGDVFGKIYE
;
A
#
# COMPACT_ATOMS: atom_id res chain seq x y z
N MET A 1 -2.72 -5.30 23.08
CA MET A 1 -3.91 -5.20 22.22
C MET A 1 -4.48 -3.78 22.12
N HIS A 2 -4.46 -2.94 23.15
CA HIS A 2 -5.08 -1.59 23.16
C HIS A 2 -4.61 -0.55 22.12
N ASN A 3 -3.53 -0.78 21.37
CA ASN A 3 -3.04 0.22 20.39
C ASN A 3 -3.53 -0.05 18.96
N ILE A 4 -3.86 -1.30 18.62
CA ILE A 4 -4.22 -1.70 17.24
C ILE A 4 -5.62 -1.24 16.87
N GLU A 5 -6.61 -1.51 17.73
CA GLU A 5 -8.02 -1.11 17.51
C GLU A 5 -8.19 0.40 17.47
N LYS A 6 -7.35 1.12 18.21
CA LYS A 6 -7.32 2.59 18.18
C LYS A 6 -6.79 3.11 16.85
N ILE A 7 -5.69 2.54 16.35
CA ILE A 7 -5.12 2.90 15.04
C ILE A 7 -6.11 2.61 13.92
N GLU A 8 -6.76 1.45 13.96
CA GLU A 8 -7.80 1.06 13.01
C GLU A 8 -8.98 2.04 13.01
N GLY A 9 -9.57 2.29 14.17
CA GLY A 9 -10.69 3.21 14.31
C GLY A 9 -10.32 4.63 13.84
N SER A 10 -9.13 5.11 14.18
CA SER A 10 -8.62 6.41 13.73
C SER A 10 -8.37 6.47 12.22
N LEU A 11 -7.90 5.38 11.60
CA LEU A 11 -7.69 5.32 10.16
C LEU A 11 -9.02 5.31 9.40
N TRP A 12 -9.98 4.50 9.84
CA TRP A 12 -11.31 4.46 9.25
C TRP A 12 -12.05 5.77 9.45
N GLU A 13 -11.98 6.38 10.64
CA GLU A 13 -12.57 7.68 10.92
C GLU A 13 -11.93 8.79 10.06
N ALA A 14 -10.60 8.79 9.92
CA ALA A 14 -9.92 9.74 9.06
C ALA A 14 -10.29 9.55 7.58
N ALA A 15 -10.38 8.30 7.10
CA ALA A 15 -10.85 8.00 5.76
C ALA A 15 -12.33 8.37 5.57
N ASP A 16 -13.18 8.17 6.57
CA ASP A 16 -14.60 8.55 6.51
C ASP A 16 -14.80 10.07 6.54
N ASN A 17 -13.98 10.79 7.31
CA ASN A 17 -13.93 12.25 7.29
C ASN A 17 -13.53 12.77 5.91
N LEU A 18 -12.54 12.15 5.26
CA LEU A 18 -12.16 12.47 3.88
C LEU A 18 -13.30 12.18 2.89
N ARG A 19 -14.08 11.10 3.11
CA ARG A 19 -15.30 10.80 2.33
C ARG A 19 -16.39 11.84 2.55
N ALA A 20 -16.67 12.22 3.80
CA ALA A 20 -17.72 13.18 4.15
C ALA A 20 -17.48 14.56 3.53
N ASN A 21 -16.21 14.89 3.28
CA ASN A 21 -15.80 16.11 2.58
C ASN A 21 -15.69 15.93 1.05
N SER A 22 -16.10 14.78 0.51
CA SER A 22 -16.11 14.47 -0.92
C SER A 22 -17.54 14.37 -1.48
N LYS A 23 -17.68 14.39 -2.81
CA LYS A 23 -18.96 14.21 -3.50
C LYS A 23 -19.32 12.75 -3.79
N LEU A 24 -18.55 11.79 -3.25
CA LEU A 24 -18.67 10.36 -3.58
C LEU A 24 -19.70 9.64 -2.71
N THR A 25 -20.35 8.64 -3.29
CA THR A 25 -21.20 7.72 -2.51
C THR A 25 -20.33 6.72 -1.73
N SER A 26 -20.87 6.13 -0.66
CA SER A 26 -20.12 5.16 0.16
C SER A 26 -19.64 3.94 -0.64
N SER A 27 -20.38 3.51 -1.66
CA SER A 27 -19.98 2.39 -2.53
C SER A 27 -18.83 2.74 -3.47
N ASP A 28 -18.78 3.98 -3.97
CA ASP A 28 -17.71 4.41 -4.90
C ASP A 28 -16.39 4.61 -4.15
N TYR A 29 -16.46 5.05 -2.89
CA TYR A 29 -15.30 5.36 -2.06
C TYR A 29 -14.63 4.12 -1.43
N PHE A 30 -15.43 3.12 -1.05
CA PHE A 30 -14.95 1.97 -0.27
C PHE A 30 -13.85 1.18 -0.97
N MET A 31 -14.08 0.79 -2.24
CA MET A 31 -13.16 -0.08 -2.96
C MET A 31 -11.78 0.57 -3.17
N PRO A 32 -11.66 1.83 -3.63
CA PRO A 32 -10.35 2.46 -3.79
C PRO A 32 -9.61 2.68 -2.48
N VAL A 33 -10.30 3.00 -1.37
CA VAL A 33 -9.68 3.13 -0.05
C VAL A 33 -9.13 1.79 0.45
N LEU A 34 -9.88 0.68 0.28
CA LEU A 34 -9.35 -0.65 0.56
C LEU A 34 -8.10 -0.97 -0.28
N GLY A 35 -8.05 -0.49 -1.52
CA GLY A 35 -6.87 -0.59 -2.36
C GLY A 35 -5.66 0.16 -1.78
N ILE A 36 -5.83 1.38 -1.28
CA ILE A 36 -4.74 2.15 -0.66
C ILE A 36 -4.25 1.48 0.63
N ILE A 37 -5.17 0.97 1.45
CA ILE A 37 -4.85 0.14 2.62
C ILE A 37 -4.01 -1.07 2.19
N PHE A 38 -4.43 -1.77 1.14
CA PHE A 38 -3.72 -2.92 0.59
C PHE A 38 -2.30 -2.53 0.13
N LEU A 39 -2.16 -1.44 -0.62
CA LEU A 39 -0.88 -0.95 -1.11
C LEU A 39 0.07 -0.64 0.04
N ARG A 40 -0.42 0.04 1.09
CA ARG A 40 0.39 0.34 2.26
C ARG A 40 0.80 -0.94 3.00
N HIS A 41 -0.13 -1.89 3.16
CA HIS A 41 0.15 -3.17 3.78
C HIS A 41 1.22 -3.95 3.01
N ALA A 42 1.07 -4.06 1.68
CA ALA A 42 2.01 -4.71 0.80
C ALA A 42 3.40 -4.06 0.90
N ALA A 43 3.47 -2.73 0.93
CA ALA A 43 4.72 -1.99 1.07
C ALA A 43 5.41 -2.23 2.42
N ASN A 44 4.67 -2.25 3.54
CA ASN A 44 5.26 -2.59 4.85
C ASN A 44 5.86 -4.01 4.88
N ARG A 45 5.17 -4.97 4.26
CA ARG A 45 5.66 -6.35 4.15
C ARG A 45 6.89 -6.44 3.24
N PHE A 46 6.89 -5.70 2.14
CA PHE A 46 8.02 -5.61 1.22
C PHE A 46 9.26 -5.01 1.91
N GLU A 47 9.12 -3.92 2.64
CA GLU A 47 10.21 -3.28 3.40
C GLU A 47 10.76 -4.22 4.47
N THR A 48 9.88 -4.90 5.21
CA THR A 48 10.26 -5.90 6.21
C THR A 48 11.02 -7.07 5.59
N ALA A 49 10.50 -7.62 4.49
CA ALA A 49 11.17 -8.70 3.76
C ALA A 49 12.52 -8.26 3.19
N THR A 50 12.64 -7.01 2.71
CA THR A 50 13.91 -6.45 2.22
C THR A 50 14.96 -6.43 3.31
N ARG A 51 14.63 -5.97 4.53
CA ARG A 51 15.57 -6.01 5.67
C ARG A 51 16.03 -7.44 5.98
N LEU A 52 15.09 -8.39 6.07
CA LEU A 52 15.39 -9.79 6.32
C LEU A 52 16.25 -10.43 5.22
N ILE A 53 16.03 -10.05 3.95
CA ILE A 53 16.85 -10.51 2.82
C ILE A 53 18.29 -10.00 2.99
N GLU A 54 18.49 -8.72 3.32
CA GLU A 54 19.83 -8.17 3.52
C GLU A 54 20.55 -8.80 4.73
N GLU A 55 19.83 -9.08 5.82
CA GLU A 55 20.37 -9.82 6.98
C GLU A 55 20.80 -11.25 6.61
N ASP A 56 19.98 -11.97 5.83
CA ASP A 56 20.31 -13.32 5.37
C ASP A 56 21.47 -13.33 4.37
N ARG A 57 21.62 -12.27 3.57
CA ARG A 57 22.80 -12.09 2.70
C ARG A 57 24.06 -11.83 3.51
N ALA A 58 24.00 -10.93 4.49
CA ALA A 58 25.14 -10.59 5.34
C ALA A 58 25.62 -11.79 6.17
N SER A 59 24.69 -12.65 6.61
CA SER A 59 24.99 -13.86 7.38
C SER A 59 25.31 -15.10 6.52
N GLY A 60 25.28 -14.99 5.19
CA GLY A 60 25.56 -16.11 4.29
C GLY A 60 24.46 -17.19 4.23
N ARG A 61 23.27 -16.93 4.80
CA ARG A 61 22.10 -17.82 4.77
C ARG A 61 21.36 -17.81 3.44
N MET A 62 21.75 -16.92 2.52
CA MET A 62 21.15 -16.78 1.19
C MET A 62 22.17 -17.06 0.08
N PRO A 63 21.79 -17.71 -1.04
CA PRO A 63 22.69 -17.95 -2.17
C PRO A 63 23.25 -16.64 -2.74
N LYS A 64 24.51 -16.66 -3.20
CA LYS A 64 25.18 -15.54 -3.86
C LYS A 64 24.64 -15.32 -5.28
N ARG A 65 23.42 -14.79 -5.38
CA ARG A 65 22.76 -14.39 -6.63
C ARG A 65 22.00 -13.07 -6.43
N LYS A 66 21.45 -12.53 -7.51
CA LYS A 66 20.49 -11.41 -7.43
C LYS A 66 19.25 -11.84 -6.64
N VAL A 67 18.66 -10.89 -5.91
CA VAL A 67 17.38 -11.06 -5.24
C VAL A 67 16.30 -11.26 -6.31
N VAL A 68 15.42 -12.22 -6.10
CA VAL A 68 14.32 -12.56 -7.02
C VAL A 68 12.97 -12.50 -6.29
N PRO A 69 11.83 -12.38 -6.99
CA PRO A 69 10.51 -12.31 -6.37
C PRO A 69 10.22 -13.44 -5.36
N GLU A 70 10.73 -14.64 -5.60
CA GLU A 70 10.57 -15.80 -4.72
C GLU A 70 11.21 -15.59 -3.34
N ASP A 71 12.22 -14.72 -3.22
CA ASP A 71 12.83 -14.39 -1.93
C ASP A 71 11.85 -13.60 -1.03
N TYR A 72 10.99 -12.79 -1.64
CA TYR A 72 9.93 -12.07 -0.95
C TYR A 72 8.79 -13.01 -0.60
N LEU A 73 8.40 -13.88 -1.54
CA LEU A 73 7.34 -14.85 -1.32
C LEU A 73 7.64 -15.79 -0.14
N ARG A 74 8.88 -16.28 -0.01
CA ARG A 74 9.31 -17.10 1.14
C ARG A 74 9.19 -16.37 2.48
N ARG A 75 9.20 -15.03 2.47
CA ARG A 75 9.00 -14.16 3.64
C ARG A 75 7.57 -13.65 3.74
N ARG A 76 6.64 -14.30 3.03
CA ARG A 76 5.23 -13.93 2.96
C ARG A 76 5.04 -12.48 2.52
N ALA A 77 5.86 -11.97 1.60
CA ALA A 77 5.75 -10.62 1.07
C ALA A 77 5.60 -10.65 -0.46
N LEU A 78 4.87 -9.67 -0.98
CA LEU A 78 4.78 -9.43 -2.42
C LEU A 78 6.07 -8.75 -2.88
N TRP A 79 6.61 -9.16 -4.04
CA TRP A 79 7.61 -8.34 -4.72
C TRP A 79 6.92 -7.12 -5.32
N LEU A 80 7.38 -5.93 -4.93
CA LEU A 80 6.87 -4.69 -5.48
C LEU A 80 7.81 -4.15 -6.55
N PRO A 81 7.35 -4.01 -7.81
CA PRO A 81 8.09 -3.25 -8.82
C PRO A 81 8.28 -1.81 -8.33
N GLU A 82 9.31 -1.14 -8.83
CA GLU A 82 9.66 0.22 -8.39
C GLU A 82 8.49 1.19 -8.47
N THR A 83 7.70 1.13 -9.55
CA THR A 83 6.51 1.96 -9.77
C THR A 83 5.38 1.72 -8.76
N ALA A 84 5.39 0.59 -8.05
CA ALA A 84 4.43 0.27 -7.02
C ALA A 84 4.95 0.48 -5.59
N ARG A 85 6.17 1.01 -5.44
CA ARG A 85 6.70 1.35 -4.11
C ARG A 85 6.09 2.67 -3.65
N TYR A 86 5.65 2.69 -2.40
CA TYR A 86 4.91 3.83 -1.86
C TYR A 86 5.69 5.14 -1.95
N ASP A 87 6.97 5.13 -1.57
CA ASP A 87 7.83 6.32 -1.62
C ASP A 87 8.03 6.79 -3.08
N TYR A 88 8.15 5.88 -4.05
CA TYR A 88 8.23 6.23 -5.48
C TYR A 88 6.97 6.99 -5.94
N ILE A 89 5.78 6.50 -5.56
CA ILE A 89 4.51 7.13 -5.92
C ILE A 89 4.44 8.54 -5.36
N MET A 90 4.77 8.71 -4.08
CA MET A 90 4.73 10.01 -3.40
C MET A 90 5.76 11.00 -3.96
N ASP A 91 6.99 10.54 -4.22
CA ASP A 91 8.05 11.37 -4.79
C ASP A 91 7.71 11.81 -6.22
N LYS A 92 7.17 10.91 -7.04
CA LYS A 92 6.72 11.26 -8.38
C LYS A 92 5.55 12.22 -8.36
N ALA A 93 4.54 11.97 -7.52
CA ALA A 93 3.38 12.85 -7.38
C ALA A 93 3.79 14.27 -7.00
N ALA A 94 4.75 14.42 -6.08
CA ALA A 94 5.28 15.72 -5.68
C ALA A 94 5.93 16.52 -6.83
N ILE A 95 6.47 15.84 -7.85
CA ILE A 95 7.10 16.46 -9.03
C ILE A 95 6.06 16.76 -10.12
N SER A 96 5.17 15.80 -10.41
CA SER A 96 4.21 15.89 -11.51
C SER A 96 2.93 16.66 -11.17
N GLY A 97 2.67 16.94 -9.88
CA GLY A 97 1.47 17.61 -9.41
C GLY A 97 0.25 16.68 -9.39
N ASN A 98 -0.52 16.65 -10.48
CA ASN A 98 -1.86 16.04 -10.52
C ASN A 98 -1.89 14.57 -11.01
N ASP A 99 -0.74 13.93 -11.19
CA ASP A 99 -0.67 12.55 -11.69
C ASP A 99 -0.90 11.49 -10.61
N LEU A 100 -1.15 11.86 -9.35
CA LEU A 100 -1.30 10.91 -8.24
C LEU A 100 -2.34 9.81 -8.52
N PRO A 101 -3.56 10.10 -9.03
CA PRO A 101 -4.52 9.04 -9.39
C PRO A 101 -3.93 8.02 -10.37
N ARG A 102 -3.28 8.51 -11.43
CA ARG A 102 -2.64 7.66 -12.45
C ARG A 102 -1.52 6.82 -11.85
N LEU A 103 -0.66 7.42 -11.02
CA LEU A 103 0.45 6.72 -10.36
C LEU A 103 -0.04 5.59 -9.45
N VAL A 104 -1.14 5.80 -8.71
CA VAL A 104 -1.74 4.75 -7.87
C VAL A 104 -2.38 3.66 -8.74
N THR A 105 -3.10 4.01 -9.81
CA THR A 105 -3.65 3.05 -10.78
C THR A 105 -2.56 2.20 -11.45
N ASP A 106 -1.46 2.84 -11.85
CA ASP A 106 -0.29 2.17 -12.45
C ASP A 106 0.37 1.23 -11.45
N ALA A 107 0.48 1.64 -10.18
CA ALA A 107 0.99 0.80 -9.11
C ALA A 107 0.14 -0.46 -8.90
N MET A 108 -1.19 -0.33 -8.80
CA MET A 108 -2.09 -1.49 -8.67
C MET A 108 -1.97 -2.42 -9.87
N SER A 109 -1.96 -1.87 -11.08
CA SER A 109 -1.82 -2.65 -12.31
C SER A 109 -0.47 -3.38 -12.37
N ALA A 110 0.61 -2.74 -11.93
CA ALA A 110 1.93 -3.34 -11.86
C ALA A 110 2.02 -4.45 -10.81
N ILE A 111 1.35 -4.29 -9.67
CA ILE A 111 1.22 -5.35 -8.65
C ILE A 111 0.43 -6.53 -9.23
N GLU A 112 -0.73 -6.31 -9.85
CA GLU A 112 -1.50 -7.41 -10.43
C GLU A 112 -0.69 -8.19 -11.48
N ALA A 113 0.09 -7.50 -12.31
CA ALA A 113 0.89 -8.12 -13.35
C ALA A 113 2.02 -9.03 -12.80
N THR A 114 2.42 -8.88 -11.52
CA THR A 114 3.44 -9.75 -10.91
C THR A 114 2.86 -11.04 -10.31
N PHE A 115 1.54 -11.23 -10.27
CA PHE A 115 0.90 -12.42 -9.69
C PHE A 115 0.06 -13.22 -10.69
N GLN A 116 -0.02 -14.53 -10.46
CA GLN A 116 -0.99 -15.43 -11.11
C GLN A 116 -2.37 -15.41 -10.40
N SER A 117 -2.70 -14.30 -9.75
CA SER A 117 -4.02 -14.08 -9.11
C SER A 117 -5.07 -13.80 -10.20
N PRO A 118 -6.39 -13.98 -9.96
CA PRO A 118 -7.40 -13.48 -10.88
C PRO A 118 -7.13 -12.00 -11.17
N GLN A 119 -7.08 -11.66 -12.47
CA GLN A 119 -6.89 -10.29 -12.93
C GLN A 119 -8.13 -9.45 -12.60
N GLY A 120 -7.93 -8.18 -12.23
CA GLY A 120 -9.03 -7.24 -11.98
C GLY A 120 -9.58 -7.27 -10.56
N VAL A 121 -8.81 -7.76 -9.59
CA VAL A 121 -9.16 -7.73 -8.17
C VAL A 121 -8.77 -6.40 -7.54
N LEU A 122 -7.62 -5.83 -7.94
CA LEU A 122 -7.18 -4.56 -7.40
C LEU A 122 -7.95 -3.39 -8.06
N PRO A 123 -8.47 -2.45 -7.26
CA PRO A 123 -9.16 -1.28 -7.78
C PRO A 123 -8.21 -0.43 -8.61
N LYS A 124 -8.72 0.16 -9.69
CA LYS A 124 -7.94 0.98 -10.64
C LYS A 124 -8.54 2.36 -10.89
N ASP A 125 -9.72 2.63 -10.34
CA ASP A 125 -10.43 3.88 -10.54
C ASP A 125 -10.14 4.87 -9.41
N TYR A 126 -8.91 5.41 -9.41
CA TYR A 126 -8.50 6.44 -8.45
C TYR A 126 -8.80 7.86 -8.93
N GLY A 127 -9.26 8.02 -10.17
CA GLY A 127 -9.66 9.30 -10.74
C GLY A 127 -10.93 9.88 -10.13
N ILE A 128 -11.69 9.07 -9.37
CA ILE A 128 -12.91 9.49 -8.69
C ILE A 128 -12.65 10.47 -7.54
N PHE A 129 -11.45 10.45 -6.95
CA PHE A 129 -11.12 11.32 -5.83
C PHE A 129 -10.80 12.72 -6.32
N GLU A 130 -11.21 13.72 -5.53
CA GLU A 130 -10.60 15.04 -5.65
C GLU A 130 -9.09 14.92 -5.33
N PRO A 131 -8.19 15.57 -6.11
CA PRO A 131 -6.75 15.34 -5.98
C PRO A 131 -6.20 15.50 -4.56
N ARG A 132 -6.68 16.51 -3.82
CA ARG A 132 -6.28 16.74 -2.41
C ARG A 132 -6.73 15.62 -1.49
N VAL A 133 -7.94 15.10 -1.68
CA VAL A 133 -8.47 14.01 -0.85
C VAL A 133 -7.63 12.75 -1.02
N LEU A 134 -7.25 12.42 -2.26
CA LEU A 134 -6.36 11.28 -2.52
C LEU A 134 -4.96 11.51 -1.95
N GLU A 135 -4.43 12.73 -2.06
CA GLU A 135 -3.13 13.08 -1.48
C GLU A 135 -3.14 12.95 0.04
N ASP A 136 -4.14 13.51 0.72
CA ASP A 136 -4.29 13.44 2.17
C ASP A 136 -4.45 11.99 2.64
N LEU A 137 -5.24 11.19 1.92
CA LEU A 137 -5.39 9.76 2.19
C LEU A 137 -4.06 9.01 2.05
N MET A 138 -3.33 9.24 0.95
CA MET A 138 -2.01 8.65 0.74
C MET A 138 -1.01 9.09 1.80
N ARG A 139 -1.05 10.34 2.28
CA ARG A 139 -0.19 10.84 3.35
C ARG A 139 -0.54 10.22 4.70
N LEU A 140 -1.82 10.09 5.03
CA LEU A 140 -2.31 9.43 6.25
C LEU A 140 -1.73 8.02 6.37
N PHE A 141 -1.89 7.23 5.30
CA PHE A 141 -1.36 5.86 5.27
C PHE A 141 0.17 5.81 5.19
N ASN A 142 0.86 6.88 4.79
CA ASN A 142 2.33 6.95 4.80
C ASN A 142 2.95 7.41 6.13
N SER A 143 2.14 7.69 7.15
CA SER A 143 2.65 8.15 8.45
C SER A 143 3.55 7.10 9.12
N GLU A 144 4.49 7.55 9.94
CA GLU A 144 5.46 6.67 10.61
C GLU A 144 4.80 5.59 11.49
N GLU A 145 3.66 5.92 12.11
CA GLU A 145 2.88 4.98 12.89
C GLU A 145 2.37 3.82 12.02
N ILE A 146 1.84 4.13 10.83
CA ILE A 146 1.31 3.13 9.90
C ILE A 146 2.42 2.38 9.18
N LYS A 147 3.54 3.02 8.86
CA LYS A 147 4.74 2.34 8.32
C LYS A 147 5.27 1.26 9.27
N ARG A 148 5.10 1.44 10.58
CA ARG A 148 5.52 0.49 11.62
C ARG A 148 4.41 -0.51 11.99
N ALA A 149 3.18 -0.29 11.55
CA ALA A 149 2.07 -1.20 11.78
C ALA A 149 2.33 -2.57 11.13
N THR A 150 2.06 -3.63 11.88
CA THR A 150 2.19 -5.02 11.44
C THR A 150 0.87 -5.53 10.85
N GLY A 151 0.90 -6.72 10.27
CA GLY A 151 -0.23 -7.28 9.54
C GLY A 151 -1.52 -7.46 10.35
N ASP A 152 -1.45 -7.56 11.67
CA ASP A 152 -2.63 -7.70 12.54
C ASP A 152 -3.52 -6.44 12.50
N VAL A 153 -2.94 -5.25 12.25
CA VAL A 153 -3.70 -4.00 12.12
C VAL A 153 -4.51 -4.01 10.82
N PHE A 154 -3.91 -4.48 9.73
CA PHE A 154 -4.55 -4.48 8.42
C PHE A 154 -5.53 -5.64 8.26
N GLY A 155 -5.26 -6.80 8.86
CA GLY A 155 -6.20 -7.93 8.84
C GLY A 155 -7.56 -7.57 9.45
N LYS A 156 -7.55 -6.85 10.57
CA LYS A 156 -8.78 -6.37 11.22
C LYS A 156 -9.56 -5.35 10.39
N ILE A 157 -8.86 -4.48 9.64
CA ILE A 157 -9.51 -3.54 8.71
C ILE A 157 -10.34 -4.25 7.63
N TYR A 158 -10.03 -5.51 7.31
CA TYR A 158 -10.75 -6.31 6.30
C TYR A 158 -11.79 -7.28 6.90
N GLU A 159 -11.88 -7.42 8.23
CA GLU A 159 -12.91 -8.23 8.93
C GLU A 159 -14.21 -7.42 9.12
#